data_AF-A0A2V8SC80-F1
#
_entry.id   AF-A0A2V8SC80-F1
#
_cell.length_a   1.000
_cell.length_b   1.000
_cell.length_c   1.000
_cell.angle_alpha   90.00
_cell.angle_beta   90.00
_cell.angle_gamma   90.00
#
_symmetry.space_group_name_H-M   'P 1'
#
loop_
_entity.id
_entity.type
_entity.pdbx_description
1 polymer ?
#
loop_
_entity_poly.entity_id
_entity_poly.type
_entity_poly.pdbx_seq_one_letter_code
_entity_poly.pdbx_strand_id
1 'polypeptide(L)'
;MKRPEKIALAAVTLFLLPFCCAGVFLGVRAVRAATATAPDWKQTAFLAIGSLVFGGVGFVPFFLVRAGWSRWRAATRLKEEHPDAPWMWRDDWARGEVLSSGGPGVAALWFFVMLWNLISAPMLILLPAEVMKGNRPAALGFMFPLIGAGLLVHVSAQTLRRRKFGDSTLALAANPAAPGRRLLGTIRTHAVLQPEDGFHLTLTCVNRVTDRSGKETSVSEKILWRDERTMTRGMPDDDPARSAIPVSFVIPAEAAPTSGDDPDSRILWCLAVDAKVPGFDYHADFEVPVFKAPAGSAAAAAAFPATGFAATASAASASAAGPDPMADYEAPEMPYLPGSDPGVRVGPSESGGTEFYFGAARAPGAAAGMTVFTAIFWGTTWFLLYVGAPWIFPILFGAFCLLMTFLALDLWFGTTRVVFGEAEVRIRGSILGLGTMRSIPRSEIQDVRAEITMQSGGRSGTPYYAIKLVRRDGRKAGAGEYLRDKREALWLAGEMKKLVASSR
;
A
#
# COMPACT_ATOMS: atom_id res chain seq x y z
N MET A 1 9.35 17.54 -29.90
CA MET A 1 8.00 16.93 -29.78
C MET A 1 7.95 15.61 -30.54
N LYS A 2 7.80 14.46 -29.85
CA LYS A 2 7.98 13.13 -30.45
C LYS A 2 6.65 12.60 -31.04
N ARG A 3 6.70 11.98 -32.23
CA ARG A 3 5.59 11.35 -32.99
C ARG A 3 4.69 10.32 -32.24
N PRO A 4 5.14 9.50 -31.27
CA PRO A 4 4.31 8.43 -30.70
C PRO A 4 3.09 8.91 -29.90
N GLU A 5 3.14 10.10 -29.32
CA GLU A 5 2.06 10.59 -28.44
C GLU A 5 0.79 10.94 -29.22
N LYS A 6 0.93 11.62 -30.36
CA LYS A 6 -0.19 11.93 -31.25
C LYS A 6 -0.85 10.65 -31.79
N ILE A 7 -0.05 9.59 -31.98
CA ILE A 7 -0.52 8.28 -32.43
C ILE A 7 -1.36 7.63 -31.33
N ALA A 8 -0.95 7.69 -30.06
CA ALA A 8 -1.71 7.14 -28.94
C ALA A 8 -3.09 7.81 -28.77
N LEU A 9 -3.16 9.15 -28.84
CA LEU A 9 -4.43 9.88 -28.78
C LEU A 9 -5.35 9.54 -29.95
N ALA A 10 -4.79 9.46 -31.16
CA ALA A 10 -5.53 9.09 -32.35
C ALA A 10 -6.06 7.64 -32.26
N ALA A 11 -5.26 6.71 -31.75
CA ALA A 11 -5.66 5.31 -31.56
C ALA A 11 -6.81 5.18 -30.56
N VAL A 12 -6.73 5.84 -29.40
CA VAL A 12 -7.82 5.84 -28.40
C VAL A 12 -9.09 6.48 -28.97
N THR A 13 -8.95 7.60 -29.68
CA THR A 13 -10.09 8.27 -30.34
C THR A 13 -10.76 7.36 -31.37
N LEU A 14 -9.97 6.70 -32.22
CA LEU A 14 -10.46 5.78 -33.25
C LEU A 14 -11.13 4.55 -32.63
N PHE A 15 -10.61 4.05 -31.51
CA PHE A 15 -11.18 2.93 -30.76
C PHE A 15 -12.54 3.27 -30.14
N LEU A 16 -12.73 4.49 -29.63
CA LEU A 16 -13.99 4.91 -29.00
C LEU A 16 -15.08 5.31 -30.01
N LEU A 17 -14.71 5.68 -31.24
CA LEU A 17 -15.63 6.18 -32.26
C LEU A 17 -16.79 5.21 -32.60
N PRO A 18 -16.57 3.88 -32.79
CA PRO A 18 -17.67 2.94 -33.05
C PRO A 18 -18.70 2.90 -31.92
N PHE A 19 -18.27 3.03 -30.66
CA PHE A 19 -19.17 3.06 -29.50
C PHE A 19 -20.02 4.32 -29.49
N CYS A 20 -19.44 5.48 -29.81
CA CYS A 20 -20.19 6.73 -29.99
C CYS A 20 -21.25 6.59 -31.09
N CYS A 21 -20.86 6.06 -32.26
CA CYS A 21 -21.77 5.85 -33.40
C CYS A 21 -22.90 4.87 -33.06
N ALA A 22 -22.58 3.74 -32.42
CA ALA A 22 -23.57 2.77 -31.98
C ALA A 22 -24.56 3.37 -30.95
N GLY A 23 -24.05 4.16 -30.00
CA GLY A 23 -24.86 4.86 -29.02
C GLY A 23 -25.88 5.81 -29.67
N VAL A 24 -25.43 6.64 -30.60
CA VAL A 24 -26.31 7.56 -31.35
C VAL A 24 -27.32 6.79 -32.21
N PHE A 25 -26.88 5.76 -32.93
CA PHE A 25 -27.75 4.93 -33.78
C PHE A 25 -28.87 4.27 -32.97
N LEU A 26 -28.53 3.64 -31.84
CA LEU A 26 -29.51 3.01 -30.95
C LEU A 26 -30.46 4.05 -30.32
N GLY A 27 -29.97 5.25 -30.00
CA GLY A 27 -30.78 6.34 -29.48
C GLY A 27 -31.82 6.82 -30.49
N VAL A 28 -31.42 7.03 -31.74
CA VAL A 28 -32.34 7.37 -32.83
C VAL A 28 -33.38 6.27 -33.04
N ARG A 29 -32.97 4.99 -32.97
CA ARG A 29 -33.88 3.84 -33.05
C ARG A 29 -34.87 3.79 -31.88
N ALA A 30 -34.42 4.08 -30.66
CA ALA A 30 -35.26 4.13 -29.48
C ALA A 30 -36.31 5.24 -29.57
N VAL A 31 -35.92 6.45 -30.00
CA VAL A 31 -36.85 7.57 -30.21
C VAL A 31 -37.90 7.21 -31.27
N ARG A 32 -37.48 6.63 -32.41
CA ARG A 32 -38.41 6.19 -33.46
C ARG A 32 -39.39 5.12 -32.97
N ALA A 33 -38.92 4.17 -32.16
CA ALA A 33 -39.78 3.13 -31.58
C ALA A 33 -40.79 3.71 -30.58
N ALA A 34 -40.38 4.71 -29.79
CA ALA A 34 -41.25 5.41 -28.85
C ALA A 34 -42.34 6.26 -29.54
N THR A 35 -42.06 6.81 -30.72
CA THR A 35 -43.00 7.63 -31.50
C THR A 35 -43.88 6.83 -32.48
N ALA A 36 -43.78 5.50 -32.49
CA ALA A 36 -44.61 4.65 -33.34
C ALA A 36 -46.08 4.65 -32.89
N THR A 37 -47.00 4.37 -33.82
CA THR A 37 -48.46 4.35 -33.56
C THR A 37 -48.86 3.31 -32.51
N ALA A 38 -48.09 2.23 -32.37
CA ALA A 38 -48.23 1.21 -31.33
C ALA A 38 -46.83 0.85 -30.78
N PRO A 39 -46.33 1.57 -29.77
CA PRO A 39 -44.96 1.42 -29.30
C PRO A 39 -44.77 0.12 -28.50
N ASP A 40 -43.79 -0.70 -28.89
CA ASP A 40 -43.29 -1.79 -28.07
C ASP A 40 -42.32 -1.23 -27.02
N TRP A 41 -42.82 -1.08 -25.79
CA TRP A 41 -42.04 -0.54 -24.68
C TRP A 41 -40.88 -1.43 -24.25
N LYS A 42 -40.94 -2.76 -24.47
CA LYS A 42 -39.83 -3.66 -24.16
C LYS A 42 -38.67 -3.41 -25.12
N GLN A 43 -38.97 -3.35 -26.42
CA GLN A 43 -37.97 -3.07 -27.45
C GLN A 43 -37.40 -1.64 -27.32
N THR A 44 -38.27 -0.66 -27.04
CA THR A 44 -37.87 0.73 -26.82
C THR A 44 -36.92 0.87 -25.64
N ALA A 45 -37.25 0.25 -24.49
CA ALA A 45 -36.39 0.23 -23.31
C ALA A 45 -35.05 -0.44 -23.59
N PHE A 46 -35.04 -1.57 -24.30
CA PHE A 46 -33.80 -2.26 -24.68
C PHE A 46 -32.89 -1.39 -25.55
N LEU A 47 -33.45 -0.72 -26.57
CA LEU A 47 -32.70 0.20 -27.44
C LEU A 47 -32.19 1.43 -26.68
N ALA A 48 -32.99 1.97 -25.75
CA ALA A 48 -32.59 3.11 -24.91
C ALA A 48 -31.45 2.74 -23.97
N ILE A 49 -31.51 1.58 -23.31
CA ILE A 49 -30.41 1.06 -22.48
C ILE A 49 -29.15 0.87 -23.31
N GLY A 50 -29.28 0.26 -24.50
CA GLY A 50 -28.16 0.11 -25.43
C GLY A 50 -27.54 1.46 -25.80
N SER A 51 -28.35 2.46 -26.15
CA SER A 51 -27.87 3.81 -26.45
C SER A 51 -27.06 4.42 -25.30
N LEU A 52 -27.54 4.30 -24.06
CA LEU A 52 -26.87 4.81 -22.87
C LEU A 52 -25.55 4.07 -22.59
N VAL A 53 -25.51 2.75 -22.76
CA VAL A 53 -24.30 1.93 -22.54
C VAL A 53 -23.24 2.28 -23.59
N PHE A 54 -23.57 2.18 -24.87
CA PHE A 54 -22.62 2.45 -25.96
C PHE A 54 -22.22 3.94 -26.01
N GLY A 55 -23.17 4.84 -25.79
CA GLY A 55 -22.92 6.28 -25.70
C GLY A 55 -22.05 6.64 -24.49
N GLY A 56 -22.31 6.07 -23.32
CA GLY A 56 -21.52 6.28 -22.10
C GLY A 56 -20.07 5.81 -22.27
N VAL A 57 -19.87 4.58 -22.76
CA VAL A 57 -18.54 3.99 -23.01
C VAL A 57 -17.77 4.76 -24.09
N GLY A 58 -18.47 5.31 -25.09
CA GLY A 58 -17.84 6.12 -26.13
C GLY A 58 -17.50 7.54 -25.67
N PHE A 59 -18.51 8.32 -25.30
CA PHE A 59 -18.35 9.77 -25.08
C PHE A 59 -17.64 10.13 -23.77
N VAL A 60 -17.89 9.42 -22.66
CA VAL A 60 -17.30 9.80 -21.36
C VAL A 60 -15.76 9.67 -21.37
N PRO A 61 -15.17 8.52 -21.74
CA PRO A 61 -13.72 8.41 -21.85
C PRO A 61 -13.14 9.36 -22.91
N PHE A 62 -13.85 9.58 -24.02
CA PHE A 62 -13.40 10.49 -25.08
C PHE A 62 -13.18 11.92 -24.56
N PHE A 63 -14.15 12.47 -23.81
CA PHE A 63 -14.01 13.79 -23.21
C PHE A 63 -12.97 13.83 -22.09
N LEU A 64 -12.88 12.78 -21.26
CA LEU A 64 -11.87 12.70 -20.19
C LEU A 64 -10.44 12.67 -20.75
N VAL A 65 -10.18 11.87 -21.79
CA VAL A 65 -8.87 11.81 -22.46
C VAL A 65 -8.52 13.17 -23.06
N ARG A 66 -9.49 13.83 -23.71
CA ARG A 66 -9.26 15.14 -24.33
C ARG A 66 -9.02 16.25 -23.30
N ALA A 67 -9.73 16.24 -22.18
CA ALA A 67 -9.51 17.17 -21.07
C ALA A 67 -8.19 16.90 -20.34
N GLY A 68 -7.81 15.63 -20.15
CA GLY A 68 -6.53 15.23 -19.54
C GLY A 68 -5.31 15.57 -20.40
N TRP A 69 -5.49 15.71 -21.71
CA TRP A 69 -4.41 16.00 -22.66
C TRP A 69 -3.74 17.37 -22.45
N SER A 70 -4.45 18.38 -21.95
CA SER A 70 -3.83 19.68 -21.61
C SER A 70 -2.95 19.56 -20.38
N ARG A 71 -3.43 18.87 -19.33
CA ARG A 71 -2.70 18.61 -18.09
C ARG A 71 -1.45 17.78 -18.33
N TRP A 72 -1.56 16.76 -19.16
CA TRP A 72 -0.42 15.93 -19.56
C TRP A 72 0.65 16.75 -20.28
N ARG A 73 0.27 17.64 -21.20
CA ARG A 73 1.21 18.55 -21.88
C ARG A 73 1.88 19.55 -20.92
N ALA A 74 1.13 20.10 -19.96
CA ALA A 74 1.68 20.99 -18.94
C ALA A 74 2.72 20.25 -18.08
N ALA A 75 2.42 19.02 -17.65
CA ALA A 75 3.35 18.19 -16.91
C ALA A 75 4.62 17.85 -17.71
N THR A 76 4.51 17.57 -19.01
CA THR A 76 5.69 17.34 -19.87
C THR A 76 6.55 18.59 -20.02
N ARG A 77 5.95 19.79 -20.10
CA ARG A 77 6.71 21.06 -20.15
C ARG A 77 7.48 21.31 -18.86
N LEU A 78 6.86 21.10 -17.70
CA LEU A 78 7.55 21.26 -16.41
C LEU A 78 8.76 20.32 -16.27
N LYS A 79 8.69 19.11 -16.87
CA LYS A 79 9.83 18.19 -16.94
C LYS A 79 10.97 18.72 -17.82
N GLU A 80 10.63 19.37 -18.94
CA GLU A 80 11.61 19.99 -19.83
C GLU A 80 12.22 21.26 -19.21
N GLU A 81 11.44 22.03 -18.44
CA GLU A 81 11.86 23.29 -17.81
C GLU A 81 12.69 23.07 -16.52
N HIS A 82 12.41 22.00 -15.77
CA HIS A 82 13.06 21.71 -14.48
C HIS A 82 13.64 20.29 -14.41
N PRO A 83 14.62 19.92 -15.25
CA PRO A 83 15.17 18.56 -15.27
C PRO A 83 15.84 18.16 -13.94
N ASP A 84 16.53 19.10 -13.29
CA ASP A 84 17.29 18.86 -12.05
C ASP A 84 16.45 19.02 -10.77
N ALA A 85 15.17 19.38 -10.90
CA ALA A 85 14.25 19.56 -9.77
C ALA A 85 12.94 18.77 -9.98
N PRO A 86 12.97 17.41 -9.92
CA PRO A 86 11.78 16.60 -10.17
C PRO A 86 10.61 16.84 -9.23
N TRP A 87 10.88 17.36 -8.02
CA TRP A 87 9.83 17.76 -7.07
C TRP A 87 8.99 18.94 -7.57
N MET A 88 9.45 19.70 -8.57
CA MET A 88 8.70 20.81 -9.18
C MET A 88 7.72 20.35 -10.27
N TRP A 89 7.78 19.09 -10.71
CA TRP A 89 6.92 18.60 -11.80
C TRP A 89 5.46 18.39 -11.39
N ARG A 90 5.20 18.37 -10.08
CA ARG A 90 3.87 18.23 -9.50
C ARG A 90 3.49 19.55 -8.83
N ASP A 91 2.36 20.12 -9.21
CA ASP A 91 1.95 21.45 -8.74
C ASP A 91 1.76 21.51 -7.22
N ASP A 92 1.35 20.40 -6.59
CA ASP A 92 1.15 20.29 -5.15
C ASP A 92 2.51 20.23 -4.42
N TRP A 93 3.44 19.40 -4.90
CA TRP A 93 4.82 19.39 -4.42
C TRP A 93 5.49 20.76 -4.58
N ALA A 94 5.35 21.43 -5.73
CA ALA A 94 5.94 22.75 -5.94
C ALA A 94 5.44 23.80 -4.94
N ARG A 95 4.22 23.66 -4.41
CA ARG A 95 3.65 24.53 -3.37
C ARG A 95 4.04 24.14 -1.94
N GLY A 96 4.72 23.01 -1.74
CA GLY A 96 5.01 22.46 -0.41
C GLY A 96 3.78 21.85 0.29
N GLU A 97 2.67 21.67 -0.44
CA GLU A 97 1.42 21.09 0.04
C GLU A 97 1.19 19.78 -0.69
N VAL A 98 1.41 18.65 -0.03
CA VAL A 98 1.16 17.33 -0.61
C VAL A 98 -0.32 17.00 -0.45
N LEU A 99 -1.02 16.87 -1.57
CA LEU A 99 -2.42 16.41 -1.56
C LEU A 99 -2.47 14.92 -1.20
N SER A 100 -3.49 14.53 -0.44
CA SER A 100 -3.74 13.10 -0.20
C SER A 100 -3.93 12.35 -1.54
N SER A 101 -3.30 11.18 -1.60
CA SER A 101 -3.30 10.27 -2.73
C SER A 101 -4.70 9.69 -2.89
N GLY A 102 -5.52 10.32 -3.73
CA GLY A 102 -6.80 9.75 -4.09
C GLY A 102 -6.62 8.53 -5.00
N GLY A 103 -7.29 7.43 -4.68
CA GLY A 103 -7.57 6.37 -5.66
C GLY A 103 -8.31 6.91 -6.89
N PRO A 104 -8.70 6.05 -7.85
CA PRO A 104 -9.47 6.51 -9.02
C PRO A 104 -10.60 7.44 -8.56
N GLY A 105 -10.72 8.58 -9.24
CA GLY A 105 -11.64 9.64 -8.82
C GLY A 105 -13.04 9.05 -8.60
N VAL A 106 -13.69 9.43 -7.50
CA VAL A 106 -15.00 8.88 -7.10
C VAL A 106 -16.01 8.93 -8.25
N ALA A 107 -15.94 9.95 -9.10
CA ALA A 107 -16.74 10.07 -10.32
C ALA A 107 -16.51 8.92 -11.33
N ALA A 108 -15.26 8.48 -11.54
CA ALA A 108 -14.94 7.36 -12.42
C ALA A 108 -15.47 6.03 -11.86
N LEU A 109 -15.36 5.84 -10.53
CA LEU A 109 -15.94 4.67 -9.85
C LEU A 109 -17.46 4.64 -9.97
N TRP A 110 -18.15 5.77 -9.72
CA TRP A 110 -19.59 5.88 -9.93
C TRP A 110 -20.00 5.60 -11.37
N PHE A 111 -19.28 6.15 -12.35
CA PHE A 111 -19.53 5.87 -13.76
C PHE A 111 -19.45 4.37 -14.05
N PHE A 112 -18.40 3.70 -13.59
CA PHE A 112 -18.24 2.26 -13.76
C PHE A 112 -19.36 1.45 -13.10
N VAL A 113 -19.71 1.78 -11.85
CA VAL A 113 -20.77 1.07 -11.09
C VAL A 113 -22.14 1.28 -11.72
N MET A 114 -22.45 2.51 -12.16
CA MET A 114 -23.70 2.81 -12.85
C MET A 114 -23.79 2.08 -14.19
N LEU A 115 -22.70 2.05 -14.95
CA LEU A 115 -22.62 1.30 -16.20
C LEU A 115 -22.80 -0.21 -15.98
N TRP A 116 -22.11 -0.79 -14.99
CA TRP A 116 -22.24 -2.20 -14.64
C TRP A 116 -23.67 -2.56 -14.24
N ASN A 117 -24.31 -1.75 -13.39
CA ASN A 117 -25.69 -1.97 -12.97
C ASN A 117 -26.68 -1.80 -14.12
N LEU A 118 -26.45 -0.82 -15.02
CA LEU A 118 -27.27 -0.61 -16.20
C LEU A 118 -27.22 -1.81 -17.16
N ILE A 119 -26.03 -2.38 -17.38
CA ILE A 119 -25.84 -3.59 -18.21
C ILE A 119 -26.47 -4.82 -17.55
N SER A 120 -26.40 -4.91 -16.22
CA SER A 120 -26.92 -6.05 -15.46
C SER A 120 -28.44 -6.00 -15.26
N ALA A 121 -29.07 -4.82 -15.33
CA ALA A 121 -30.49 -4.63 -15.02
C ALA A 121 -31.47 -5.51 -15.84
N PRO A 122 -31.29 -5.71 -17.17
CA PRO A 122 -32.18 -6.57 -17.95
C PRO A 122 -32.20 -8.02 -17.46
N MET A 123 -31.11 -8.51 -16.85
CA MET A 123 -31.04 -9.88 -16.33
C MET A 123 -32.06 -10.14 -15.23
N LEU A 124 -32.38 -9.11 -14.41
CA LEU A 124 -33.40 -9.21 -13.36
C LEU A 124 -34.82 -9.40 -13.91
N ILE A 125 -35.07 -9.00 -15.16
CA ILE A 125 -36.38 -9.07 -15.81
C ILE A 125 -36.48 -10.32 -16.69
N LEU A 126 -35.41 -10.63 -17.44
CA LEU A 126 -35.41 -11.66 -18.47
C LEU A 126 -35.15 -13.06 -17.91
N LEU A 127 -34.27 -13.20 -16.91
CA LEU A 127 -33.85 -14.51 -16.38
C LEU A 127 -34.93 -15.23 -15.56
N PRO A 128 -35.80 -14.59 -14.75
CA PRO A 128 -36.81 -15.31 -13.97
C PRO A 128 -37.71 -16.20 -14.83
N ALA A 129 -38.19 -15.67 -15.97
CA ALA A 129 -39.03 -16.43 -16.89
C ALA A 129 -38.30 -17.64 -17.49
N GLU A 130 -37.00 -17.53 -17.74
CA GLU A 130 -36.20 -18.60 -18.33
C GLU A 130 -35.84 -19.69 -17.33
N VAL A 131 -35.55 -19.30 -16.08
CA VAL A 131 -35.34 -20.24 -14.97
C VAL A 131 -36.62 -21.02 -14.67
N MET A 132 -37.79 -20.35 -14.70
CA MET A 132 -39.09 -20.99 -14.49
C MET A 132 -39.46 -21.99 -15.60
N LYS A 133 -38.95 -21.82 -16.82
CA LYS A 133 -39.11 -22.80 -17.93
C LYS A 133 -38.23 -24.04 -17.79
N GLY A 134 -37.42 -24.14 -16.73
CA GLY A 134 -36.58 -25.31 -16.45
C GLY A 134 -35.10 -25.13 -16.80
N ASN A 135 -34.69 -23.99 -17.38
CA ASN A 135 -33.29 -23.69 -17.67
C ASN A 135 -32.55 -23.21 -16.40
N ARG A 136 -32.26 -24.13 -15.48
CA ARG A 136 -31.56 -23.84 -14.22
C ARG A 136 -30.20 -23.14 -14.38
N PRO A 137 -29.36 -23.45 -15.38
CA PRO A 137 -28.10 -22.72 -15.61
C PRO A 137 -28.26 -21.21 -15.81
N ALA A 138 -29.41 -20.74 -16.31
CA ALA A 138 -29.69 -19.32 -16.49
C ALA A 138 -29.63 -18.52 -15.16
N ALA A 139 -29.79 -19.20 -14.01
CA ALA A 139 -29.67 -18.57 -12.70
C ALA A 139 -28.26 -18.02 -12.40
N LEU A 140 -27.22 -18.53 -13.06
CA LEU A 140 -25.85 -17.99 -12.93
C LEU A 140 -25.77 -16.52 -13.38
N GLY A 141 -26.66 -16.07 -14.27
CA GLY A 141 -26.73 -14.68 -14.69
C GLY A 141 -27.09 -13.70 -13.57
N PHE A 142 -27.76 -14.15 -12.49
CA PHE A 142 -28.05 -13.30 -11.32
C PHE A 142 -26.78 -12.85 -10.56
N MET A 143 -25.62 -13.47 -10.83
CA MET A 143 -24.36 -13.05 -10.23
C MET A 143 -23.94 -11.65 -10.68
N PHE A 144 -24.27 -11.26 -11.91
CA PHE A 144 -23.92 -9.93 -12.43
C PHE A 144 -24.62 -8.79 -11.66
N PRO A 145 -25.96 -8.82 -11.45
CA PRO A 145 -26.64 -7.89 -10.54
C PRO A 145 -26.14 -7.94 -9.10
N LEU A 146 -25.82 -9.13 -8.56
CA LEU A 146 -25.33 -9.25 -7.18
C LEU A 146 -23.95 -8.57 -7.02
N ILE A 147 -23.04 -8.79 -7.97
CA ILE A 147 -21.76 -8.07 -8.03
C ILE A 147 -22.01 -6.57 -8.14
N GLY A 148 -22.95 -6.15 -9.00
CA GLY A 148 -23.33 -4.75 -9.17
C GLY A 148 -23.83 -4.09 -7.87
N ALA A 149 -24.63 -4.81 -7.09
CA ALA A 149 -25.10 -4.35 -5.79
C ALA A 149 -23.96 -4.23 -4.76
N GLY A 150 -23.05 -5.22 -4.72
CA GLY A 150 -21.87 -5.17 -3.86
C GLY A 150 -20.95 -3.99 -4.21
N LEU A 151 -20.69 -3.76 -5.49
CA LEU A 151 -19.94 -2.59 -5.98
C LEU A 151 -20.61 -1.27 -5.61
N LEU A 152 -21.94 -1.21 -5.70
CA LEU A 152 -22.72 -0.02 -5.33
C LEU A 152 -22.59 0.30 -3.83
N VAL A 153 -22.69 -0.72 -2.96
CA VAL A 153 -22.46 -0.56 -1.52
C VAL A 153 -21.04 -0.05 -1.25
N HIS A 154 -20.04 -0.65 -1.91
CA HIS A 154 -18.64 -0.27 -1.74
C HIS A 154 -18.36 1.19 -2.15
N VAL A 155 -18.79 1.61 -3.34
CA VAL A 155 -18.61 2.98 -3.83
C VAL A 155 -19.42 3.99 -3.01
N SER A 156 -20.61 3.59 -2.52
CA SER A 156 -21.41 4.42 -1.62
C SER A 156 -20.68 4.66 -0.29
N ALA A 157 -20.14 3.61 0.33
CA ALA A 157 -19.34 3.73 1.55
C ALA A 157 -18.09 4.62 1.32
N GLN A 158 -17.38 4.45 0.21
CA GLN A 158 -16.24 5.30 -0.15
C GLN A 158 -16.64 6.76 -0.37
N THR A 159 -17.82 7.01 -0.95
CA THR A 159 -18.36 8.35 -1.16
C THR A 159 -18.75 9.02 0.16
N LEU A 160 -19.41 8.28 1.05
CA LEU A 160 -19.75 8.76 2.40
C LEU A 160 -18.48 9.08 3.20
N ARG A 161 -17.45 8.22 3.10
CA ARG A 161 -16.15 8.44 3.72
C ARG A 161 -15.46 9.71 3.20
N ARG A 162 -15.45 9.93 1.87
CA ARG A 162 -14.94 11.18 1.29
C ARG A 162 -15.75 12.40 1.69
N ARG A 163 -17.08 12.28 1.77
CA ARG A 163 -17.95 13.38 2.25
C ARG A 163 -17.68 13.73 3.71
N LYS A 164 -17.38 12.73 4.55
CA LYS A 164 -17.07 12.91 5.96
C LYS A 164 -15.69 13.56 6.18
N PHE A 165 -14.66 13.09 5.46
CA PHE A 165 -13.27 13.48 5.75
C PHE A 165 -12.64 14.46 4.77
N GLY A 166 -13.25 14.69 3.61
CA GLY A 166 -12.67 15.49 2.53
C GLY A 166 -11.35 14.93 2.00
N ASP A 167 -10.61 15.77 1.26
CA ASP A 167 -9.26 15.47 0.79
C ASP A 167 -8.26 16.12 1.75
N SER A 168 -7.51 15.32 2.50
CA SER A 168 -6.55 15.88 3.47
C SER A 168 -5.29 16.42 2.78
N THR A 169 -4.63 17.39 3.40
CA THR A 169 -3.44 18.06 2.86
C THR A 169 -2.29 17.98 3.86
N LEU A 170 -1.09 17.66 3.38
CA LEU A 170 0.14 17.64 4.17
C LEU A 170 0.97 18.87 3.81
N ALA A 171 1.11 19.81 4.73
CA ALA A 171 2.03 20.93 4.58
C ALA A 171 3.43 20.50 5.08
N LEU A 172 4.44 20.58 4.22
CA LEU A 172 5.82 20.25 4.57
C LEU A 172 6.55 21.48 5.10
N ALA A 173 7.33 21.32 6.16
CA ALA A 173 8.19 22.40 6.67
C ALA A 173 9.41 22.67 5.76
N ALA A 174 9.89 21.63 5.06
CA ALA A 174 10.97 21.72 4.08
C ALA A 174 10.60 20.92 2.83
N ASN A 175 10.82 21.51 1.64
CA ASN A 175 10.47 20.92 0.37
C ASN A 175 11.63 21.06 -0.64
N PRO A 176 12.19 19.96 -1.16
CA PRO A 176 11.91 18.57 -0.80
C PRO A 176 12.46 18.21 0.59
N ALA A 177 11.95 17.14 1.18
CA ALA A 177 12.60 16.51 2.33
C ALA A 177 13.90 15.83 1.86
N ALA A 178 14.90 15.74 2.73
CA ALA A 178 16.20 15.17 2.40
C ALA A 178 16.54 13.96 3.29
N PRO A 179 17.12 12.88 2.74
CA PRO A 179 17.71 11.81 3.55
C PRO A 179 18.71 12.36 4.58
N GLY A 180 18.73 11.77 5.78
CA GLY A 180 19.57 12.23 6.90
C GLY A 180 19.03 13.46 7.65
N ARG A 181 17.85 13.97 7.28
CA ARG A 181 17.15 15.05 7.98
C ARG A 181 15.82 14.55 8.55
N ARG A 182 15.24 15.34 9.46
CA ARG A 182 13.91 15.08 10.01
C ARG A 182 12.86 15.59 9.02
N LEU A 183 11.95 14.71 8.61
CA LEU A 183 10.73 15.09 7.91
C LEU A 183 9.80 15.74 8.92
N LEU A 184 9.51 17.02 8.72
CA LEU A 184 8.58 17.81 9.53
C LEU A 184 7.44 18.32 8.66
N GLY A 185 6.23 18.27 9.20
CA GLY A 185 5.05 18.80 8.52
C GLY A 185 3.80 18.73 9.38
N THR A 186 2.68 19.13 8.80
CA THR A 186 1.37 19.10 9.46
C THR A 186 0.32 18.64 8.46
N ILE A 187 -0.43 17.60 8.82
CA ILE A 187 -1.58 17.14 8.05
C ILE A 187 -2.80 17.89 8.53
N ARG A 188 -3.47 18.60 7.63
CA ARG A 188 -4.77 19.21 7.88
C ARG A 188 -5.87 18.35 7.32
N THR A 189 -6.84 18.03 8.18
CA THR A 189 -8.04 17.28 7.82
C THR A 189 -9.20 18.24 7.55
N HIS A 190 -10.23 17.79 6.83
CA HIS A 190 -11.46 18.57 6.64
C HIS A 190 -12.54 18.28 7.68
N ALA A 191 -12.19 17.59 8.77
CA ALA A 191 -13.09 17.24 9.84
C ALA A 191 -12.37 17.22 11.18
N VAL A 192 -13.10 17.54 12.26
CA VAL A 192 -12.62 17.35 13.62
C VAL A 192 -12.52 15.86 13.93
N LEU A 193 -11.31 15.39 14.21
CA LEU A 193 -11.03 13.99 14.52
C LEU A 193 -10.63 13.86 16.00
N GLN A 194 -11.36 13.03 16.73
CA GLN A 194 -11.05 12.66 18.11
C GLN A 194 -11.00 11.13 18.21
N PRO A 195 -9.90 10.50 17.77
CA PRO A 195 -9.73 9.07 17.90
C PRO A 195 -9.46 8.67 19.35
N GLU A 196 -10.06 7.57 19.80
CA GLU A 196 -9.84 7.01 21.14
C GLU A 196 -8.40 6.48 21.31
N ASP A 197 -7.90 5.79 20.27
CA ASP A 197 -6.57 5.15 20.23
C ASP A 197 -5.46 6.08 19.70
N GLY A 198 -5.78 7.34 19.38
CA GLY A 198 -4.85 8.28 18.74
C GLY A 198 -4.73 8.12 17.21
N PHE A 199 -3.73 8.80 16.63
CA PHE A 199 -3.39 8.74 15.21
C PHE A 199 -2.15 7.87 15.00
N HIS A 200 -2.24 6.88 14.11
CA HIS A 200 -1.12 6.05 13.70
C HIS A 200 -0.56 6.56 12.38
N LEU A 201 0.65 7.12 12.39
CA LEU A 201 1.36 7.59 11.21
C LEU A 201 2.42 6.56 10.80
N THR A 202 2.46 6.22 9.51
CA THR A 202 3.40 5.26 8.94
C THR A 202 4.12 5.86 7.74
N LEU A 203 5.43 6.09 7.84
CA LEU A 203 6.26 6.51 6.71
C LEU A 203 6.94 5.30 6.09
N THR A 204 6.70 5.04 4.80
CA THR A 204 7.22 3.87 4.08
C THR A 204 7.98 4.29 2.82
N CYS A 205 9.22 3.83 2.68
CA CYS A 205 9.98 3.86 1.43
C CYS A 205 9.74 2.55 0.67
N VAL A 206 9.29 2.64 -0.58
CA VAL A 206 8.90 1.51 -1.42
C VAL A 206 9.63 1.60 -2.76
N ASN A 207 10.19 0.48 -3.22
CA ASN A 207 10.58 0.31 -4.62
C ASN A 207 9.41 -0.31 -5.40
N ARG A 208 8.83 0.47 -6.31
CA ARG A 208 7.78 0.01 -7.23
C ARG A 208 8.43 -0.45 -8.54
N VAL A 209 8.35 -1.74 -8.82
CA VAL A 209 8.83 -2.36 -10.04
C VAL A 209 7.66 -2.67 -10.96
N THR A 210 7.76 -2.25 -12.21
CA THR A 210 6.76 -2.47 -13.26
C THR A 210 7.34 -3.44 -14.28
N ASP A 211 6.94 -4.70 -14.19
CA ASP A 211 7.33 -5.74 -15.13
C ASP A 211 6.36 -5.79 -16.29
N ARG A 212 6.89 -5.61 -17.50
CA ARG A 212 6.11 -5.67 -18.74
C ARG A 212 6.47 -6.95 -19.50
N SER A 213 5.55 -7.92 -19.50
CA SER A 213 5.70 -9.17 -20.23
C SER A 213 4.61 -9.28 -21.31
N GLY A 214 4.98 -9.01 -22.56
CA GLY A 214 4.05 -9.01 -23.69
C GLY A 214 2.94 -7.97 -23.55
N LYS A 215 1.69 -8.42 -23.36
CA LYS A 215 0.50 -7.57 -23.16
C LYS A 215 0.13 -7.38 -21.68
N GLU A 216 0.82 -8.07 -20.78
CA GLU A 216 0.58 -7.98 -19.35
C GLU A 216 1.57 -7.02 -18.70
N THR A 217 1.05 -6.18 -17.80
CA THR A 217 1.85 -5.29 -16.97
C THR A 217 1.58 -5.67 -15.53
N SER A 218 2.60 -6.15 -14.84
CA SER A 218 2.57 -6.45 -13.41
C SER A 218 3.27 -5.33 -12.66
N VAL A 219 2.63 -4.80 -11.63
CA VAL A 219 3.23 -3.79 -10.75
C VAL A 219 3.43 -4.45 -9.40
N SER A 220 4.69 -4.53 -8.96
CA SER A 220 5.07 -5.04 -7.65
C SER A 220 5.67 -3.92 -6.81
N GLU A 221 5.40 -3.93 -5.52
CA GLU A 221 5.90 -2.94 -4.57
C GLU A 221 6.68 -3.64 -3.47
N LYS A 222 7.96 -3.27 -3.29
CA LYS A 222 8.84 -3.80 -2.25
C LYS A 222 9.18 -2.72 -1.22
N ILE A 223 8.83 -2.95 0.03
CA ILE A 223 9.19 -2.06 1.14
C ILE A 223 10.71 -2.14 1.36
N LEU A 224 11.38 -0.98 1.27
CA LEU A 224 12.80 -0.84 1.56
C LEU A 224 13.04 -0.37 2.99
N TRP A 225 12.14 0.49 3.49
CA TRP A 225 12.22 1.03 4.84
C TRP A 225 10.82 1.45 5.31
N ARG A 226 10.57 1.37 6.61
CA ARG A 226 9.33 1.86 7.23
C ARG A 226 9.63 2.42 8.62
N ASP A 227 8.88 3.42 9.06
CA ASP A 227 8.82 3.84 10.46
C ASP A 227 7.38 4.17 10.85
N GLU A 228 7.02 3.87 12.10
CA GLU A 228 5.65 4.00 12.63
C GLU A 228 5.65 4.89 13.88
N ARG A 229 4.67 5.79 13.97
CA ARG A 229 4.49 6.74 15.08
C ARG A 229 3.04 6.70 15.51
N THR A 230 2.78 6.65 16.81
CA THR A 230 1.44 6.85 17.35
C THR A 230 1.41 8.14 18.12
N MET A 231 0.45 9.01 17.78
CA MET A 231 0.20 10.28 18.46
C MET A 231 -1.10 10.16 19.24
N THR A 232 -1.09 10.45 20.53
CA THR A 232 -2.27 10.28 21.37
C THR A 232 -3.33 11.34 21.06
N ARG A 233 -2.94 12.54 20.63
CA ARG A 233 -3.87 13.61 20.25
C ARG A 233 -3.41 14.39 19.01
N GLY A 234 -4.39 14.88 18.26
CA GLY A 234 -4.17 15.89 17.23
C GLY A 234 -4.12 17.29 17.85
N MET A 235 -3.56 18.23 17.11
CA MET A 235 -3.58 19.66 17.42
C MET A 235 -4.92 20.28 16.97
N PRO A 236 -5.43 21.29 17.69
CA PRO A 236 -6.41 22.21 17.12
C PRO A 236 -5.83 22.86 15.86
N ASP A 237 -6.59 22.87 14.77
CA ASP A 237 -6.23 23.69 13.60
C ASP A 237 -6.74 25.13 13.82
N ASP A 238 -6.27 26.08 13.00
CA ASP A 238 -6.73 27.48 13.04
C ASP A 238 -8.25 27.58 12.77
N ASP A 239 -8.79 26.59 12.05
CA ASP A 239 -10.22 26.38 11.83
C ASP A 239 -10.77 25.34 12.84
N PRO A 240 -11.69 25.71 13.74
CA PRO A 240 -12.24 24.80 14.75
C PRO A 240 -13.04 23.63 14.14
N ALA A 241 -13.37 23.67 12.84
CA ALA A 241 -13.99 22.55 12.13
C ALA A 241 -12.97 21.52 11.59
N ARG A 242 -11.67 21.73 11.81
CA ARG A 242 -10.58 20.90 11.28
C ARG A 242 -9.68 20.38 12.39
N SER A 243 -8.88 19.38 12.06
CA SER A 243 -7.82 18.88 12.93
C SER A 243 -6.48 18.96 12.22
N ALA A 244 -5.47 19.34 12.98
CA ALA A 244 -4.08 19.35 12.55
C ALA A 244 -3.36 18.17 13.19
N ILE A 245 -2.70 17.34 12.39
CA ILE A 245 -1.92 16.20 12.87
C ILE A 245 -0.45 16.52 12.55
N PRO A 246 0.39 16.83 13.57
CA PRO A 246 1.81 17.07 13.34
C PRO A 246 2.46 15.79 12.79
N VAL A 247 3.51 15.96 11.98
CA VAL A 247 4.27 14.87 11.37
C VAL A 247 5.73 15.09 11.68
N SER A 248 6.37 14.06 12.23
CA SER A 248 7.79 14.08 12.52
C SER A 248 8.40 12.69 12.38
N PHE A 249 9.32 12.53 11.42
CA PHE A 249 10.07 11.28 11.21
C PHE A 249 11.55 11.57 10.96
N VAL A 250 12.45 10.73 11.49
CA VAL A 250 13.88 10.80 11.18
C VAL A 250 14.15 9.92 9.96
N ILE A 251 14.54 10.52 8.83
CA ILE A 251 14.90 9.78 7.62
C ILE A 251 16.40 9.40 7.72
N PRO A 252 16.77 8.12 7.63
CA PRO A 252 18.19 7.72 7.65
C PRO A 252 18.98 8.34 6.48
N ALA A 253 20.27 8.59 6.70
CA ALA A 253 21.13 9.21 5.69
C ALA A 253 21.40 8.28 4.50
N GLU A 254 21.39 6.98 4.74
CA GLU A 254 21.55 5.90 3.79
C GLU A 254 20.26 5.55 3.02
N ALA A 255 19.14 6.19 3.36
CA ALA A 255 17.86 5.90 2.72
C ALA A 255 17.85 6.35 1.25
N ALA A 256 17.21 5.53 0.40
CA ALA A 256 17.13 5.83 -1.03
C ALA A 256 16.23 7.07 -1.27
N PRO A 257 16.70 8.08 -2.03
CA PRO A 257 15.84 9.20 -2.42
C PRO A 257 14.77 8.73 -3.40
N THR A 258 13.68 9.48 -3.51
CA THR A 258 12.69 9.37 -4.57
C THR A 258 13.38 9.39 -5.93
N SER A 259 13.07 8.40 -6.76
CA SER A 259 13.61 8.30 -8.12
C SER A 259 12.49 7.98 -9.10
N GLY A 260 12.49 8.68 -10.23
CA GLY A 260 11.53 8.49 -11.32
C GLY A 260 12.18 8.34 -12.68
N ASP A 261 13.51 8.25 -12.73
CA ASP A 261 14.30 8.24 -13.97
C ASP A 261 14.14 6.92 -14.72
N ASP A 262 14.02 5.81 -13.99
CA ASP A 262 13.71 4.50 -14.56
C ASP A 262 12.18 4.31 -14.60
N PRO A 263 11.59 4.14 -15.79
CA PRO A 263 10.15 3.90 -15.92
C PRO A 263 9.71 2.58 -15.29
N ASP A 264 10.61 1.58 -15.19
CA ASP A 264 10.32 0.22 -14.74
C ASP A 264 10.67 0.00 -13.25
N SER A 265 11.48 0.85 -12.62
CA SER A 265 11.78 0.78 -11.18
C SER A 265 11.80 2.17 -10.55
N ARG A 266 10.92 2.44 -9.58
CA ARG A 266 10.78 3.76 -8.96
C ARG A 266 10.77 3.70 -7.45
N ILE A 267 11.56 4.56 -6.81
CA ILE A 267 11.53 4.73 -5.37
C ILE A 267 10.47 5.77 -5.01
N LEU A 268 9.52 5.38 -4.16
CA LEU A 268 8.41 6.20 -3.67
C LEU A 268 8.43 6.26 -2.14
N TRP A 269 8.14 7.44 -1.60
CA TRP A 269 7.96 7.65 -0.18
C TRP A 269 6.48 7.93 0.11
N CYS A 270 5.85 7.07 0.90
CA CYS A 270 4.44 7.15 1.24
C CYS A 270 4.28 7.38 2.74
N LEU A 271 3.63 8.47 3.14
CA LEU A 271 3.15 8.70 4.51
C LEU A 271 1.67 8.31 4.58
N ALA A 272 1.34 7.28 5.35
CA ALA A 272 -0.03 6.91 5.67
C ALA A 272 -0.38 7.40 7.06
N VAL A 273 -1.63 7.82 7.27
CA VAL A 273 -2.20 8.10 8.59
C VAL A 273 -3.50 7.34 8.75
N ASP A 274 -3.64 6.64 9.87
CA ASP A 274 -4.80 5.84 10.23
C ASP A 274 -5.33 6.28 11.60
N ALA A 275 -6.65 6.41 11.74
CA ALA A 275 -7.27 6.71 13.02
C ALA A 275 -8.68 6.11 13.09
N LYS A 276 -8.98 5.41 14.20
CA LYS A 276 -10.31 4.88 14.47
C LYS A 276 -11.20 5.99 15.01
N VAL A 277 -12.28 6.28 14.29
CA VAL A 277 -13.26 7.29 14.70
C VAL A 277 -14.67 6.77 14.48
N PRO A 278 -15.68 7.23 15.24
CA PRO A 278 -17.04 6.72 15.14
C PRO A 278 -17.59 6.72 13.69
N GLY A 279 -18.12 5.59 13.25
CA GLY A 279 -18.71 5.40 11.91
C GLY A 279 -17.74 4.83 10.88
N PHE A 280 -16.85 5.65 10.34
CA PHE A 280 -15.85 5.23 9.33
C PHE A 280 -14.45 5.55 9.84
N ASP A 281 -13.50 4.64 9.64
CA ASP A 281 -12.10 4.90 9.96
C ASP A 281 -11.49 5.96 9.04
N TYR A 282 -10.75 6.88 9.64
CA TYR A 282 -9.98 7.87 8.92
C TYR A 282 -8.69 7.22 8.42
N HIS A 283 -8.44 7.35 7.11
CA HIS A 283 -7.14 6.99 6.55
C HIS A 283 -6.82 7.84 5.32
N ALA A 284 -5.58 8.34 5.29
CA ALA A 284 -5.07 9.20 4.24
C ALA A 284 -3.62 8.82 3.90
N ASP A 285 -3.33 8.69 2.60
CA ASP A 285 -1.99 8.40 2.08
C ASP A 285 -1.41 9.65 1.41
N PHE A 286 -0.13 9.96 1.59
CA PHE A 286 0.55 11.10 0.97
C PHE A 286 1.86 10.62 0.32
N GLU A 287 2.09 10.97 -0.94
CA GLU A 287 3.37 10.72 -1.60
C GLU A 287 4.32 11.90 -1.33
N VAL A 288 5.33 11.67 -0.50
CA VAL A 288 6.23 12.71 0.03
C VAL A 288 7.45 12.88 -0.89
N PRO A 289 7.81 14.11 -1.28
CA PRO A 289 8.99 14.37 -2.09
C PRO A 289 10.26 14.27 -1.21
N VAL A 290 10.96 13.14 -1.27
CA VAL A 290 12.24 12.93 -0.58
C VAL A 290 13.37 12.92 -1.62
N PHE A 291 14.09 14.01 -1.79
CA PHE A 291 15.15 14.13 -2.80
C PHE A 291 16.49 14.47 -2.15
N LYS A 292 17.60 14.15 -2.84
CA LYS A 292 18.92 14.63 -2.42
C LYS A 292 18.96 16.15 -2.61
N ALA A 293 19.30 16.88 -1.56
CA ALA A 293 19.55 18.32 -1.68
C ALA A 293 20.74 18.55 -2.64
N PRO A 294 20.67 19.50 -3.60
CA PRO A 294 21.80 19.85 -4.44
C PRO A 294 22.98 20.29 -3.57
N ALA A 295 24.19 19.79 -3.87
CA ALA A 295 25.42 20.22 -3.22
C ALA A 295 25.63 21.72 -3.48
N GLY A 296 25.33 22.57 -2.48
CA GLY A 296 25.37 24.03 -2.57
C GLY A 296 24.07 24.74 -2.18
N SER A 297 22.96 24.02 -2.03
CA SER A 297 21.63 24.58 -1.72
C SER A 297 21.26 24.51 -0.23
N ALA A 298 22.25 24.58 0.67
CA ALA A 298 21.99 24.71 2.10
C ALA A 298 21.15 25.97 2.41
N ALA A 299 21.21 26.98 1.54
CA ALA A 299 20.46 28.23 1.65
C ALA A 299 19.04 28.19 1.05
N ALA A 300 18.74 27.35 0.04
CA ALA A 300 17.39 27.35 -0.57
C ALA A 300 16.38 26.48 0.20
N ALA A 301 16.86 25.48 0.95
CA ALA A 301 16.01 24.74 1.90
C ALA A 301 15.46 25.63 3.04
N ALA A 302 16.10 26.79 3.29
CA ALA A 302 15.68 27.79 4.26
C ALA A 302 14.87 28.96 3.63
N ALA A 303 14.74 29.01 2.30
CA ALA A 303 14.17 30.14 1.57
C ALA A 303 12.80 29.86 0.94
N PHE A 304 12.15 28.76 1.31
CA PHE A 304 10.71 28.64 1.07
C PHE A 304 10.02 29.47 2.15
N PRO A 305 9.15 30.44 1.80
CA PRO A 305 8.29 31.01 2.80
C PRO A 305 7.54 29.81 3.39
N ALA A 306 7.65 29.62 4.70
CA ALA A 306 6.58 28.96 5.43
C ALA A 306 5.32 29.67 4.93
N THR A 307 4.57 29.03 4.03
CA THR A 307 3.27 29.54 3.61
C THR A 307 2.50 29.84 4.89
N GLY A 308 1.59 30.82 4.89
CA GLY A 308 0.88 31.23 6.12
C GLY A 308 0.41 30.03 6.97
N PHE A 309 0.12 28.91 6.31
CA PHE A 309 -0.13 27.57 6.83
C PHE A 309 0.93 26.88 7.72
N ALA A 310 2.25 27.09 7.58
CA ALA A 310 3.27 26.55 8.49
C ALA A 310 3.69 27.57 9.56
N ALA A 311 3.58 28.87 9.23
CA ALA A 311 3.85 29.97 10.15
C ALA A 311 2.76 30.11 11.23
N THR A 312 1.48 29.87 10.91
CA THR A 312 0.40 29.92 11.90
C THR A 312 0.46 28.77 12.90
N ALA A 313 0.91 27.57 12.51
CA ALA A 313 1.12 26.46 13.45
C ALA A 313 2.24 26.77 14.46
N SER A 314 3.31 27.45 14.02
CA SER A 314 4.38 27.95 14.91
C SER A 314 3.96 29.12 15.81
N ALA A 315 2.91 29.86 15.45
CA ALA A 315 2.36 30.96 16.26
C ALA A 315 1.24 30.48 17.21
N ALA A 316 0.46 29.47 16.80
CA ALA A 316 -0.55 28.81 17.61
C ALA A 316 0.08 27.99 18.75
N SER A 317 1.24 27.34 18.50
CA SER A 317 2.04 26.69 19.56
C SER A 317 2.60 27.67 20.59
N ALA A 318 2.74 28.96 20.24
CA ALA A 318 3.20 29.99 21.17
C ALA A 318 2.09 30.60 22.04
N SER A 319 0.81 30.35 21.74
CA SER A 319 -0.33 30.99 22.43
C SER A 319 -1.36 30.04 23.04
N ALA A 320 -1.29 28.73 22.77
CA ALA A 320 -2.16 27.76 23.42
C ALA A 320 -1.60 27.34 24.80
N ALA A 321 -2.30 27.66 25.89
CA ALA A 321 -1.98 27.26 27.26
C ALA A 321 -2.22 25.75 27.53
N GLY A 322 -1.91 24.89 26.56
CA GLY A 322 -1.91 23.42 26.66
C GLY A 322 -0.49 22.85 26.52
N PRO A 323 -0.25 21.58 26.90
CA PRO A 323 1.04 20.93 26.69
C PRO A 323 1.42 20.94 25.19
N ASP A 324 2.68 21.20 24.88
CA ASP A 324 3.20 21.25 23.51
C ASP A 324 2.91 19.91 22.80
N PRO A 325 2.12 19.89 21.72
CA PRO A 325 1.79 18.64 21.03
C PRO A 325 2.97 18.07 20.24
N MET A 326 4.06 18.83 20.03
CA MET A 326 5.35 18.28 19.60
C MET A 326 6.09 17.57 20.74
N ALA A 327 5.70 17.76 22.01
CA ALA A 327 6.26 17.00 23.13
C ALA A 327 6.03 15.50 22.99
N ASP A 328 4.96 15.06 22.31
CA ASP A 328 4.75 13.64 22.00
C ASP A 328 5.86 13.08 21.07
N TYR A 329 6.52 13.95 20.29
CA TYR A 329 7.67 13.63 19.43
C TYR A 329 9.04 13.92 20.05
N GLU A 330 9.10 14.78 21.08
CA GLU A 330 10.31 15.07 21.86
C GLU A 330 10.47 14.15 23.06
N ALA A 331 9.36 13.59 23.57
CA ALA A 331 9.39 12.46 24.46
C ALA A 331 10.30 11.41 23.80
N PRO A 332 11.41 11.02 24.45
CA PRO A 332 12.26 9.99 23.89
C PRO A 332 11.34 8.82 23.59
N GLU A 333 11.43 8.29 22.37
CA GLU A 333 10.72 7.07 22.02
C GLU A 333 10.88 6.11 23.19
N MET A 334 9.77 5.69 23.79
CA MET A 334 9.83 4.71 24.86
C MET A 334 10.76 3.61 24.37
N PRO A 335 11.94 3.43 25.01
CA PRO A 335 12.90 2.44 24.56
C PRO A 335 12.14 1.13 24.44
N TYR A 336 12.38 0.37 23.38
CA TYR A 336 11.78 -0.96 23.26
C TYR A 336 12.00 -1.69 24.59
N LEU A 337 10.90 -2.00 25.28
CA LEU A 337 10.93 -2.65 26.59
C LEU A 337 11.13 -4.14 26.34
N PRO A 338 12.27 -4.73 26.77
CA PRO A 338 12.50 -6.15 26.60
C PRO A 338 11.35 -6.96 27.20
N GLY A 339 10.71 -7.82 26.40
CA GLY A 339 9.59 -8.66 26.83
C GLY A 339 8.19 -8.17 26.45
N SER A 340 8.05 -7.10 25.65
CA SER A 340 6.77 -6.71 25.07
C SER A 340 6.23 -7.72 24.05
N ASP A 341 7.11 -8.45 23.36
CA ASP A 341 6.73 -9.62 22.56
C ASP A 341 6.92 -10.90 23.40
N PRO A 342 5.84 -11.62 23.78
CA PRO A 342 5.97 -12.89 24.51
C PRO A 342 6.72 -13.97 23.73
N GLY A 343 6.85 -13.81 22.42
CA GLY A 343 7.57 -14.69 21.50
C GLY A 343 9.08 -14.45 21.43
N VAL A 344 9.62 -13.37 22.02
CA VAL A 344 11.07 -13.11 22.02
C VAL A 344 11.59 -12.99 23.44
N ARG A 345 12.64 -13.74 23.78
CA ARG A 345 13.24 -13.71 25.11
C ARG A 345 14.75 -13.52 25.00
N VAL A 346 15.28 -12.62 25.79
CA VAL A 346 16.72 -12.41 25.92
C VAL A 346 17.12 -12.68 27.37
N GLY A 347 18.11 -13.53 27.59
CA GLY A 347 18.52 -13.92 28.93
C GLY A 347 19.87 -14.64 28.96
N PRO A 348 20.40 -14.96 30.15
CA PRO A 348 21.60 -15.78 30.27
C PRO A 348 21.32 -17.21 29.79
N SER A 349 22.27 -17.79 29.05
CA SER A 349 22.19 -19.20 28.63
C SER A 349 22.64 -20.13 29.75
N GLU A 350 21.98 -21.29 29.88
CA GLU A 350 22.41 -22.39 30.76
C GLU A 350 23.83 -22.87 30.47
N SER A 351 24.31 -22.68 29.24
CA SER A 351 25.66 -23.08 28.79
C SER A 351 26.71 -21.96 28.86
N GLY A 352 26.39 -20.83 29.51
CA GLY A 352 27.21 -19.62 29.52
C GLY A 352 26.93 -18.71 28.32
N GLY A 353 27.06 -17.39 28.52
CA GLY A 353 26.81 -16.37 27.50
C GLY A 353 25.35 -15.87 27.44
N THR A 354 25.02 -15.08 26.42
CA THR A 354 23.70 -14.47 26.25
C THR A 354 22.89 -15.23 25.19
N GLU A 355 21.68 -15.61 25.55
CA GLU A 355 20.72 -16.29 24.70
C GLU A 355 19.63 -15.35 24.19
N PHE A 356 19.37 -15.46 22.89
CA PHE A 356 18.22 -14.88 22.20
C PHE A 356 17.33 -16.04 21.74
N TYR A 357 16.16 -16.16 22.36
CA TYR A 357 15.16 -17.16 22.04
C TYR A 357 14.03 -16.52 21.24
N PHE A 358 13.73 -17.13 20.12
CA PHE A 358 12.70 -16.75 19.18
C PHE A 358 11.67 -17.89 19.11
N GLY A 359 10.50 -17.65 19.68
CA GLY A 359 9.42 -18.61 19.87
C GLY A 359 8.59 -18.92 18.62
N ALA A 360 7.69 -19.87 18.78
CA ALA A 360 6.73 -20.29 17.77
C ALA A 360 5.65 -19.22 17.53
N ALA A 361 4.98 -19.26 16.37
CA ALA A 361 3.82 -18.43 16.02
C ALA A 361 4.00 -16.90 16.12
N ARG A 362 5.22 -16.38 15.91
CA ARG A 362 5.52 -14.93 15.97
C ARG A 362 4.89 -14.10 14.85
N ALA A 363 4.51 -14.75 13.75
CA ALA A 363 3.80 -14.12 12.64
C ALA A 363 2.43 -14.80 12.41
N PRO A 364 1.46 -14.68 13.35
CA PRO A 364 0.22 -15.44 13.30
C PRO A 364 -0.62 -15.11 12.06
N GLY A 365 -0.56 -13.87 11.58
CA GLY A 365 -1.24 -13.45 10.34
C GLY A 365 -0.66 -14.13 9.10
N ALA A 366 0.67 -14.15 8.96
CA ALA A 366 1.33 -14.86 7.86
C ALA A 366 1.10 -16.37 7.94
N ALA A 367 1.16 -16.94 9.15
CA ALA A 367 0.91 -18.35 9.39
C ALA A 367 -0.53 -18.75 9.00
N ALA A 368 -1.53 -17.99 9.45
CA ALA A 368 -2.93 -18.21 9.09
C ALA A 368 -3.17 -18.05 7.58
N GLY A 369 -2.59 -17.02 6.97
CA GLY A 369 -2.68 -16.80 5.51
C GLY A 369 -2.08 -17.97 4.72
N MET A 370 -0.88 -18.44 5.11
CA MET A 370 -0.23 -19.60 4.51
C MET A 370 -1.06 -20.88 4.69
N THR A 371 -1.66 -21.10 5.87
CA THR A 371 -2.53 -22.25 6.14
C THR A 371 -3.78 -22.25 5.27
N VAL A 372 -4.49 -21.12 5.16
CA VAL A 372 -5.69 -21.01 4.31
C VAL A 372 -5.33 -21.26 2.84
N PHE A 373 -4.25 -20.65 2.36
CA PHE A 373 -3.79 -20.85 0.99
C PHE A 373 -3.41 -22.31 0.72
N THR A 374 -2.71 -22.95 1.67
CA THR A 374 -2.36 -24.37 1.62
C THR A 374 -3.62 -25.25 1.58
N ALA A 375 -4.66 -24.92 2.36
CA ALA A 375 -5.93 -25.64 2.35
C ALA A 375 -6.66 -25.56 0.99
N ILE A 376 -6.66 -24.39 0.34
CA ILE A 376 -7.22 -24.21 -1.01
C ILE A 376 -6.48 -25.10 -2.02
N PHE A 377 -5.15 -25.16 -1.92
CA PHE A 377 -4.32 -25.98 -2.81
C PHE A 377 -4.50 -27.48 -2.57
N TRP A 378 -4.64 -27.91 -1.31
CA TRP A 378 -5.02 -29.29 -0.99
C TRP A 378 -6.41 -29.64 -1.54
N GLY A 379 -7.38 -28.73 -1.41
CA GLY A 379 -8.72 -28.90 -2.00
C GLY A 379 -8.67 -29.02 -3.52
N THR A 380 -7.83 -28.22 -4.18
CA THR A 380 -7.60 -28.30 -5.63
C THR A 380 -6.96 -29.62 -6.03
N THR A 381 -5.94 -30.07 -5.29
CA THR A 381 -5.27 -31.36 -5.51
C THR A 381 -6.25 -32.53 -5.37
N TRP A 382 -7.09 -32.49 -4.33
CA TRP A 382 -8.16 -33.48 -4.12
C TRP A 382 -9.18 -33.46 -5.27
N PHE A 383 -9.60 -32.28 -5.72
CA PHE A 383 -10.51 -32.15 -6.86
C PHE A 383 -9.91 -32.73 -8.15
N LEU A 384 -8.62 -32.47 -8.42
CA LEU A 384 -7.90 -33.05 -9.57
C LEU A 384 -7.88 -34.57 -9.53
N LEU A 385 -7.67 -35.16 -8.34
CA LEU A 385 -7.76 -36.61 -8.14
C LEU A 385 -9.19 -37.12 -8.36
N TYR A 386 -10.20 -36.40 -7.87
CA TYR A 386 -11.61 -36.77 -7.98
C TYR A 386 -12.10 -36.79 -9.44
N VAL A 387 -11.70 -35.81 -10.26
CA VAL A 387 -12.07 -35.75 -11.68
C VAL A 387 -11.23 -36.67 -12.58
N GLY A 388 -10.29 -37.42 -12.02
CA GLY A 388 -9.43 -38.33 -12.78
C GLY A 388 -8.43 -37.62 -13.68
N ALA A 389 -7.92 -36.46 -13.28
CA ALA A 389 -6.90 -35.73 -14.04
C ALA A 389 -5.62 -36.58 -14.21
N PRO A 390 -4.83 -36.36 -15.28
CA PRO A 390 -3.58 -37.08 -15.48
C PRO A 390 -2.66 -37.00 -14.26
N TRP A 391 -2.05 -38.13 -13.88
CA TRP A 391 -1.31 -38.31 -12.62
C TRP A 391 -0.19 -37.29 -12.38
N ILE A 392 0.36 -36.70 -13.45
CA ILE A 392 1.40 -35.68 -13.35
C ILE A 392 0.91 -34.43 -12.60
N PHE A 393 -0.36 -34.04 -12.75
CA PHE A 393 -0.90 -32.84 -12.12
C PHE A 393 -1.06 -33.00 -10.60
N PRO A 394 -1.71 -34.07 -10.08
CA PRO A 394 -1.75 -34.32 -8.64
C PRO A 394 -0.37 -34.50 -7.99
N ILE A 395 0.61 -35.11 -8.69
CA ILE A 395 1.98 -35.23 -8.15
C ILE A 395 2.65 -33.86 -8.02
N LEU A 396 2.61 -33.05 -9.08
CA LEU A 396 3.20 -31.70 -9.05
C LEU A 396 2.54 -30.80 -8.00
N PHE A 397 1.20 -30.75 -8.00
CA PHE A 397 0.45 -29.97 -7.02
C PHE A 397 0.64 -30.51 -5.59
N GLY A 398 0.67 -31.83 -5.42
CA GLY A 398 0.90 -32.48 -4.13
C GLY A 398 2.29 -32.18 -3.57
N ALA A 399 3.35 -32.26 -4.38
CA ALA A 399 4.70 -31.89 -3.97
C ALA A 399 4.78 -30.41 -3.55
N PHE A 400 4.11 -29.52 -4.29
CA PHE A 400 4.00 -28.12 -3.92
C PHE A 400 3.22 -27.94 -2.60
N CYS A 401 2.09 -28.64 -2.41
CA CYS A 401 1.32 -28.62 -1.17
C CYS A 401 2.14 -29.08 0.04
N LEU A 402 3.01 -30.09 -0.11
CA LEU A 402 3.91 -30.55 0.95
C LEU A 402 4.91 -29.46 1.35
N LEU A 403 5.51 -28.77 0.38
CA LEU A 403 6.39 -27.63 0.63
C LEU A 403 5.65 -26.51 1.38
N MET A 404 4.44 -26.15 0.94
CA MET A 404 3.63 -25.12 1.61
C MET A 404 3.22 -25.53 3.02
N THR A 405 2.89 -26.81 3.21
CA THR A 405 2.57 -27.37 4.53
C THR A 405 3.78 -27.27 5.45
N PHE A 406 4.98 -27.58 4.96
CA PHE A 406 6.22 -27.40 5.71
C PHE A 406 6.45 -25.93 6.11
N LEU A 407 6.27 -24.99 5.19
CA LEU A 407 6.38 -23.55 5.47
C LEU A 407 5.32 -23.07 6.49
N ALA A 408 4.09 -23.57 6.40
CA ALA A 408 3.05 -23.29 7.38
C ALA A 408 3.44 -23.81 8.77
N LEU A 409 3.98 -25.04 8.84
CA LEU A 409 4.46 -25.62 10.10
C LEU A 409 5.64 -24.85 10.67
N ASP A 410 6.56 -24.36 9.84
CA ASP A 410 7.67 -23.49 10.28
C ASP A 410 7.15 -22.16 10.84
N LEU A 411 6.17 -21.53 10.19
CA LEU A 411 5.56 -20.29 10.70
C LEU A 411 4.82 -20.49 12.03
N TRP A 412 4.14 -21.62 12.21
CA TRP A 412 3.38 -21.92 13.43
C TRP A 412 4.26 -22.44 14.57
N PHE A 413 5.24 -23.30 14.29
CA PHE A 413 5.97 -24.07 15.30
C PHE A 413 7.49 -23.90 15.23
N GLY A 414 8.00 -23.14 14.27
CA GLY A 414 9.41 -22.85 14.10
C GLY A 414 9.94 -22.04 15.28
N THR A 415 11.05 -22.49 15.84
CA THR A 415 11.76 -21.87 16.95
C THR A 415 13.20 -21.65 16.56
N THR A 416 13.78 -20.52 16.95
CA THR A 416 15.21 -20.22 16.74
C THR A 416 15.83 -19.84 18.08
N ARG A 417 16.93 -20.51 18.44
CA ARG A 417 17.72 -20.22 19.64
C ARG A 417 19.10 -19.78 19.20
N VAL A 418 19.51 -18.58 19.57
CA VAL A 418 20.85 -18.05 19.29
C VAL A 418 21.58 -17.81 20.59
N VAL A 419 22.69 -18.50 20.79
CA VAL A 419 23.51 -18.39 22.00
C VAL A 419 24.85 -17.78 21.61
N PHE A 420 25.15 -16.61 22.16
CA PHE A 420 26.45 -15.96 22.07
C PHE A 420 27.34 -16.48 23.19
N GLY A 421 28.16 -17.49 22.90
CA GLY A 421 29.20 -17.96 23.79
C GLY A 421 30.47 -17.09 23.71
N GLU A 422 31.50 -17.47 24.46
CA GLU A 422 32.78 -16.75 24.51
C GLU A 422 33.50 -16.75 23.15
N ALA A 423 33.63 -17.91 22.51
CA ALA A 423 34.37 -18.07 21.25
C ALA A 423 33.47 -18.22 20.00
N GLU A 424 32.24 -18.72 20.17
CA GLU A 424 31.35 -19.09 19.08
C GLU A 424 29.91 -18.62 19.31
N VAL A 425 29.18 -18.43 18.21
CA VAL A 425 27.75 -18.19 18.19
C VAL A 425 27.06 -19.45 17.70
N ARG A 426 26.25 -20.07 18.57
CA ARG A 426 25.47 -21.26 18.25
C ARG A 426 24.05 -20.87 17.87
N ILE A 427 23.63 -21.26 16.67
CA ILE A 427 22.30 -21.02 16.13
C ILE A 427 21.61 -22.37 15.98
N ARG A 428 20.48 -22.56 16.66
CA ARG A 428 19.64 -23.75 16.53
C ARG A 428 18.28 -23.33 16.01
N GLY A 429 17.95 -23.73 14.78
CA GLY A 429 16.61 -23.63 14.23
C GLY A 429 15.91 -24.98 14.37
N SER A 430 14.71 -25.02 14.93
CA SER A 430 13.93 -26.25 15.13
C SER A 430 12.45 -26.08 14.84
N ILE A 431 11.84 -27.11 14.23
CA ILE A 431 10.40 -27.23 14.06
C ILE A 431 9.97 -28.42 14.92
N LEU A 432 9.03 -28.20 15.86
CA LEU A 432 8.59 -29.23 16.80
C LEU A 432 9.76 -29.91 17.57
N GLY A 433 10.82 -29.16 17.88
CA GLY A 433 11.99 -29.64 18.62
C GLY A 433 13.06 -30.34 17.76
N LEU A 434 12.74 -30.74 16.53
CA LEU A 434 13.67 -31.30 15.56
C LEU A 434 14.35 -30.17 14.80
N GLY A 435 15.67 -30.08 14.89
CA GLY A 435 16.39 -28.93 14.35
C GLY A 435 17.86 -29.18 14.10
N THR A 436 18.46 -28.30 13.31
CA THR A 436 19.91 -28.31 13.05
C THR A 436 20.58 -27.26 13.91
N MET A 437 21.72 -27.61 14.49
CA MET A 437 22.60 -26.67 15.18
C MET A 437 23.73 -26.28 14.22
N ARG A 438 23.96 -24.98 14.09
CA ARG A 438 25.09 -24.41 13.36
C ARG A 438 25.91 -23.57 14.33
N SER A 439 27.22 -23.78 14.35
CA SER A 439 28.15 -22.94 15.09
C SER A 439 28.94 -22.06 14.14
N ILE A 440 29.11 -20.79 14.51
CA ILE A 440 29.88 -19.80 13.75
C ILE A 440 30.89 -19.18 14.72
N PRO A 441 32.20 -19.20 14.41
CA PRO A 441 33.19 -18.51 15.22
C PRO A 441 32.88 -17.01 15.32
N ARG A 442 32.93 -16.45 16.53
CA ARG A 442 32.57 -15.04 16.76
C ARG A 442 33.53 -14.08 16.05
N SER A 443 34.78 -14.49 15.85
CA SER A 443 35.81 -13.75 15.09
C SER A 443 35.43 -13.52 13.62
N GLU A 444 34.63 -14.41 13.04
CA GLU A 444 34.16 -14.30 11.66
C GLU A 444 32.98 -13.34 11.50
N ILE A 445 32.32 -12.94 12.59
CA ILE A 445 31.17 -12.04 12.52
C ILE A 445 31.68 -10.60 12.40
N GLN A 446 31.34 -9.94 11.30
CA GLN A 446 31.72 -8.56 11.02
C GLN A 446 30.66 -7.58 11.54
N ASP A 447 29.39 -7.87 11.30
CA ASP A 447 28.27 -6.97 11.57
C ASP A 447 26.97 -7.76 11.81
N VAL A 448 25.99 -7.12 12.42
CA VAL A 448 24.64 -7.68 12.63
C VAL A 448 23.61 -6.69 12.10
N ARG A 449 22.73 -7.15 11.22
CA ARG A 449 21.75 -6.28 10.53
C ARG A 449 20.34 -6.83 10.64
N ALA A 450 19.37 -5.93 10.83
CA ALA A 450 17.96 -6.23 10.63
C ALA A 450 17.58 -5.90 9.18
N GLU A 451 17.09 -6.89 8.44
CA GLU A 451 16.71 -6.75 7.02
C GLU A 451 15.28 -7.23 6.81
N ILE A 452 14.53 -6.57 5.92
CA ILE A 452 13.19 -7.04 5.53
C ILE A 452 13.36 -8.23 4.58
N THR A 453 12.88 -9.41 4.99
CA THR A 453 12.97 -10.64 4.20
C THR A 453 11.66 -11.06 3.58
N MET A 454 10.54 -10.74 4.24
CA MET A 454 9.19 -11.07 3.79
C MET A 454 8.28 -9.85 3.96
N GLN A 455 7.29 -9.73 3.09
CA GLN A 455 6.27 -8.68 3.18
C GLN A 455 4.94 -9.20 2.64
N SER A 456 3.82 -8.65 3.11
CA SER A 456 2.49 -9.01 2.63
C SER A 456 1.66 -7.75 2.42
N GLY A 457 1.10 -7.51 1.22
CA GLY A 457 0.15 -6.41 0.98
C GLY A 457 0.71 -5.13 0.36
N GLY A 458 1.86 -5.17 -0.32
CA GLY A 458 2.45 -3.99 -1.00
C GLY A 458 2.83 -2.87 -0.02
N ARG A 459 2.66 -1.59 -0.42
CA ARG A 459 3.06 -0.43 0.42
C ARG A 459 2.36 -0.32 1.78
N SER A 460 1.09 -0.71 1.89
CA SER A 460 0.30 -0.70 3.13
C SER A 460 0.38 -2.03 3.88
N GLY A 461 1.16 -2.96 3.34
CA GLY A 461 1.35 -4.29 3.87
C GLY A 461 2.19 -4.35 5.14
N THR A 462 2.39 -5.53 5.71
CA THR A 462 3.24 -5.73 6.89
C THR A 462 4.63 -6.25 6.47
N PRO A 463 5.72 -5.53 6.75
CA PRO A 463 7.07 -6.06 6.58
C PRO A 463 7.43 -6.99 7.74
N TYR A 464 8.16 -8.06 7.43
CA TYR A 464 8.74 -8.98 8.40
C TYR A 464 10.26 -8.88 8.33
N TYR A 465 10.86 -8.57 9.47
CA TYR A 465 12.28 -8.39 9.66
C TYR A 465 12.95 -9.70 10.07
N ALA A 466 14.16 -9.91 9.57
CA ALA A 466 15.06 -10.96 10.02
C ALA A 466 16.39 -10.35 10.43
N ILE A 467 16.97 -10.89 11.51
CA ILE A 467 18.31 -10.56 11.97
C ILE A 467 19.28 -11.46 11.23
N LYS A 468 20.22 -10.84 10.49
CA LYS A 468 21.26 -11.53 9.74
C LYS A 468 22.63 -11.18 10.33
N LEU A 469 23.40 -12.21 10.68
CA LEU A 469 24.81 -12.09 11.02
C LEU A 469 25.61 -12.03 9.72
N VAL A 470 26.33 -10.94 9.51
CA VAL A 470 27.19 -10.73 8.34
C VAL A 470 28.58 -11.23 8.69
N ARG A 471 29.05 -12.26 7.99
CA ARG A 471 30.39 -12.83 8.16
C ARG A 471 31.42 -12.07 7.33
N ARG A 472 32.70 -12.13 7.74
CA ARG A 472 33.83 -11.50 7.03
C ARG A 472 34.01 -12.00 5.60
N ASP A 473 33.54 -13.22 5.30
CA ASP A 473 33.52 -13.81 3.96
C ASP A 473 32.37 -13.28 3.07
N GLY A 474 31.55 -12.35 3.60
CA GLY A 474 30.38 -11.80 2.92
C GLY A 474 29.12 -12.66 3.02
N ARG A 475 29.19 -13.87 3.59
CA ARG A 475 28.00 -14.73 3.77
C ARG A 475 27.13 -14.22 4.92
N LYS A 476 25.82 -14.38 4.78
CA LYS A 476 24.83 -14.02 5.81
C LYS A 476 24.25 -15.27 6.45
N ALA A 477 24.18 -15.29 7.78
CA ALA A 477 23.49 -16.34 8.54
C ALA A 477 22.27 -15.76 9.25
N GLY A 478 21.13 -16.47 9.21
CA GLY A 478 19.93 -16.07 9.95
C GLY A 478 20.10 -16.31 11.45
N ALA A 479 19.92 -15.26 12.25
CA ALA A 479 19.94 -15.32 13.71
C ALA A 479 18.54 -15.07 14.33
N GLY A 480 17.55 -14.71 13.53
CA GLY A 480 16.16 -14.57 13.96
C GLY A 480 15.31 -14.14 12.77
N GLU A 481 14.12 -14.70 12.62
CA GLU A 481 13.24 -14.43 11.47
C GLU A 481 11.83 -14.09 11.93
N TYR A 482 10.99 -13.53 11.05
CA TYR A 482 9.57 -13.23 11.29
C TYR A 482 9.28 -12.18 12.39
N LEU A 483 10.16 -11.21 12.60
CA LEU A 483 9.93 -10.10 13.53
C LEU A 483 9.03 -9.04 12.87
N ARG A 484 7.97 -8.60 13.55
CA ARG A 484 7.03 -7.61 12.99
C ARG A 484 7.39 -6.17 13.35
N ASP A 485 7.82 -5.93 14.59
CA ASP A 485 8.19 -4.60 15.05
C ASP A 485 9.64 -4.29 14.64
N LYS A 486 9.83 -3.23 13.86
CA LYS A 486 11.15 -2.73 13.46
C LYS A 486 12.01 -2.38 14.68
N ARG A 487 11.41 -1.78 15.71
CA ARG A 487 12.13 -1.32 16.92
C ARG A 487 12.71 -2.50 17.67
N GLU A 488 11.95 -3.57 17.81
CA GLU A 488 12.41 -4.83 18.37
C GLU A 488 13.58 -5.42 17.55
N ALA A 489 13.42 -5.48 16.22
CA ALA A 489 14.46 -6.02 15.35
C ALA A 489 15.77 -5.21 15.42
N LEU A 490 15.68 -3.88 15.47
CA LEU A 490 16.84 -3.00 15.63
C LEU A 490 17.47 -3.10 17.02
N TRP A 491 16.66 -3.17 18.08
CA TRP A 491 17.15 -3.34 19.45
C TRP A 491 17.91 -4.66 19.60
N LEU A 492 17.33 -5.78 19.13
CA LEU A 492 17.97 -7.10 19.13
C LEU A 492 19.28 -7.11 18.32
N ALA A 493 19.27 -6.53 17.13
CA ALA A 493 20.47 -6.41 16.31
C ALA A 493 21.56 -5.58 17.02
N GLY A 494 21.17 -4.48 17.68
CA GLY A 494 22.06 -3.65 18.48
C GLY A 494 22.66 -4.40 19.67
N GLU A 495 21.86 -5.18 20.39
CA GLU A 495 22.33 -5.97 21.53
C GLU A 495 23.27 -7.09 21.11
N MET A 496 22.93 -7.82 20.05
CA MET A 496 23.82 -8.80 19.43
C MET A 496 25.13 -8.16 18.96
N LYS A 497 25.08 -6.93 18.42
CA LYS A 497 26.26 -6.20 17.97
C LYS A 497 27.17 -5.78 19.13
N LYS A 498 26.61 -5.34 20.26
CA LYS A 498 27.39 -5.05 21.49
C LYS A 498 28.12 -6.29 21.97
N LEU A 499 27.46 -7.45 21.95
CA LEU A 499 28.11 -8.72 22.24
C LEU A 499 29.24 -8.95 21.25
N VAL A 500 29.03 -8.93 19.94
CA VAL A 500 30.14 -9.11 18.97
C VAL A 500 31.31 -8.15 19.20
N ALA A 501 31.06 -6.91 19.64
CA ALA A 501 32.08 -5.92 19.94
C ALA A 501 32.84 -6.17 21.26
N SER A 502 32.21 -6.72 22.29
CA SER A 502 32.81 -6.89 23.63
C SER A 502 33.87 -8.00 23.71
N SER A 503 34.08 -8.77 22.65
CA SER A 503 35.12 -9.81 22.56
C SER A 503 36.34 -9.38 21.72
N ARG A 504 36.46 -8.10 21.35
CA ARG A 504 37.62 -7.58 20.61
C ARG A 504 38.66 -6.97 21.53
#